data_AF-A0A354J080-F1
#
_entry.id   AF-A0A354J080-F1
#
_cell.length_a   1.000
_cell.length_b   1.000
_cell.length_c   1.000
_cell.angle_alpha   90.00
_cell.angle_beta   90.00
_cell.angle_gamma   90.00
#
_symmetry.space_group_name_H-M   'P 1'
#
loop_
_entity.id
_entity.type
_entity.pdbx_description
1 polymer ?
#
loop_
_entity_poly.entity_id
_entity_poly.type
_entity_poly.pdbx_seq_one_letter_code
_entity_poly.pdbx_strand_id
1 'polypeptide(L)' 'DYVTKPCTPRELTARVRAILRRTQDTQPGSGAGVVLAVGKLLMMPAQRRATWDGKALELTSTEFNLLEV' A
#
# COMPACT_ATOMS: atom_id res chain seq x y z
N ASP A 1 -0.94 3.43 -10.65
CA ASP A 1 -1.99 3.71 -11.64
C ASP A 1 -1.35 4.29 -12.90
N TYR A 2 -1.79 3.90 -14.11
CA TYR A 2 -1.20 4.37 -15.40
C TYR A 2 -2.26 4.91 -16.37
N VAL A 3 -1.88 5.87 -17.22
CA VAL A 3 -2.73 6.45 -18.28
C VAL A 3 -1.97 6.46 -19.60
N THR A 4 -2.60 5.97 -20.66
CA THR A 4 -2.04 6.00 -22.02
C THR A 4 -2.30 7.36 -22.69
N LYS A 5 -1.38 7.79 -23.57
CA LYS A 5 -1.57 9.01 -24.37
C LYS A 5 -2.45 8.73 -25.61
N PRO A 6 -3.17 9.73 -26.15
CA PRO A 6 -3.37 11.08 -25.62
C PRO A 6 -4.47 11.10 -24.54
N CYS A 7 -4.20 11.67 -23.38
CA CYS A 7 -5.15 11.78 -22.28
C CYS A 7 -5.57 13.23 -22.04
N THR A 8 -6.78 13.44 -21.54
CA THR A 8 -7.28 14.78 -21.24
C THR A 8 -6.80 15.26 -19.86
N PRO A 9 -6.64 16.58 -19.64
CA PRO A 9 -6.32 17.13 -18.31
C PRO A 9 -7.32 16.70 -17.23
N ARG A 10 -8.60 16.55 -17.60
CA ARG A 10 -9.67 16.12 -16.68
C ARG A 10 -9.49 14.66 -16.22
N GLU A 11 -9.05 13.78 -17.10
CA GLU A 11 -8.80 12.38 -16.78
C GLU A 11 -7.63 12.22 -15.80
N LEU A 12 -6.54 12.95 -16.07
CA LEU A 12 -5.35 12.91 -15.22
C LEU A 12 -5.65 13.46 -13.82
N THR A 13 -6.35 14.59 -13.73
CA THR A 13 -6.76 15.18 -12.44
C THR A 13 -7.74 14.28 -11.67
N ALA A 14 -8.68 13.61 -12.35
CA ALA A 14 -9.57 12.64 -11.72
C ALA A 14 -8.81 11.45 -11.12
N ARG A 15 -7.82 10.90 -11.84
CA ARG A 15 -6.97 9.81 -11.33
C ARG A 15 -6.12 10.22 -10.14
N VAL A 16 -5.51 11.40 -10.17
CA VAL A 16 -4.75 11.92 -9.02
C VAL A 16 -5.65 12.00 -7.78
N ARG A 17 -6.87 12.56 -7.92
CA ARG A 17 -7.83 12.63 -6.80
C ARG A 17 -8.22 11.25 -6.28
N ALA A 18 -8.46 10.28 -7.16
CA ALA A 18 -8.82 8.92 -6.78
C ALA A 18 -7.69 8.23 -5.99
N ILE A 19 -6.43 8.40 -6.41
CA ILE A 19 -5.26 7.86 -5.72
C ILE A 19 -5.13 8.49 -4.33
N LEU A 20 -5.25 9.82 -4.22
CA LEU A 20 -5.16 10.53 -2.94
C LEU A 20 -6.25 10.10 -1.96
N ARG A 21 -7.49 9.90 -2.44
CA ARG A 21 -8.58 9.36 -1.62
C ARG A 21 -8.25 7.96 -1.11
N ARG A 22 -7.81 7.05 -2.00
CA ARG A 22 -7.43 5.69 -1.61
C ARG A 22 -6.33 5.68 -0.54
N THR A 23 -5.36 6.57 -0.63
CA THR A 23 -4.30 6.66 0.40
C THR A 23 -4.80 7.17 1.74
N GLN A 24 -5.84 8.01 1.78
CA GLN A 24 -6.44 8.47 3.04
C GLN A 24 -7.33 7.39 3.66
N ASP A 25 -8.10 6.66 2.85
CA ASP A 25 -8.95 5.55 3.32
C ASP A 25 -8.13 4.36 3.84
N THR A 26 -6.84 4.27 3.47
CA THR A 26 -5.91 3.25 3.97
C THR A 26 -5.22 3.68 5.28
N GLN A 27 -5.64 4.76 5.96
CA GLN A 27 -5.24 4.96 7.35
C GLN A 27 -5.87 3.84 8.20
N PRO A 28 -5.09 2.92 8.79
CA PRO A 28 -5.64 1.79 9.50
C PRO A 28 -6.32 2.29 10.77
N GLY A 29 -7.62 2.01 10.90
CA GLY A 29 -8.25 2.01 12.21
C GLY A 29 -7.52 1.02 13.13
N SER A 30 -7.00 1.53 14.25
CA SER A 30 -6.78 0.78 15.49
C SER A 30 -5.77 -0.39 15.53
N GLY A 31 -4.78 -0.46 14.62
CA GLY A 31 -3.77 -1.54 14.64
C GLY A 31 -2.29 -1.12 14.57
N ALA A 32 -1.99 0.18 14.62
CA ALA A 32 -0.73 0.81 14.18
C ALA A 32 0.58 0.43 14.92
N GLY A 33 0.60 -0.64 15.72
CA GLY A 33 1.82 -1.09 16.42
C GLY A 33 1.98 -2.61 16.54
N VAL A 34 1.01 -3.41 16.08
CA VAL A 34 1.07 -4.87 16.22
C VAL A 34 1.74 -5.46 14.98
N VAL A 35 2.76 -6.30 15.21
CA VAL A 35 3.39 -7.09 14.15
C VAL A 35 2.36 -8.12 13.66
N LEU A 36 2.05 -8.11 12.37
CA LEU A 36 1.16 -9.09 11.75
C LEU A 36 2.00 -10.32 11.36
N ALA A 37 1.63 -11.50 11.84
CA ALA A 37 2.32 -12.75 11.51
C ALA A 37 1.33 -13.74 10.89
N VAL A 38 1.62 -14.17 9.66
CA VAL A 38 0.80 -15.15 8.91
C VAL A 38 1.72 -16.19 8.29
N GLY A 39 1.79 -17.38 8.89
CA GLY A 39 2.69 -18.43 8.45
C GLY A 39 4.15 -17.97 8.48
N LYS A 40 4.78 -17.88 7.30
CA LYS A 40 6.17 -17.40 7.14
C LYS A 40 6.28 -15.89 6.94
N LEU A 41 5.16 -15.20 6.73
CA LEU A 41 5.11 -13.76 6.52
C LEU A 41 5.05 -13.05 7.87
N LEU A 42 5.92 -12.06 8.04
CA LEU A 42 5.91 -11.16 9.18
C LEU A 42 5.90 -9.72 8.66
N MET A 43 4.90 -8.93 9.04
CA MET A 43 4.74 -7.54 8.65
C MET A 43 4.80 -6.62 9.86
N MET A 44 5.49 -5.51 9.69
CA MET A 44 5.63 -4.44 10.66
C MET A 44 4.99 -3.17 10.05
N PRO A 45 3.67 -2.96 10.20
CA PRO A 45 2.97 -1.82 9.61
C PRO A 45 3.57 -0.47 9.99
N ALA A 46 3.95 -0.30 11.27
CA ALA A 46 4.58 0.91 11.77
C ALA A 46 5.90 1.28 11.06
N GLN A 47 6.66 0.27 10.62
CA GLN A 47 7.92 0.45 9.90
C GLN A 47 7.77 0.32 8.39
N ARG A 48 6.55 0.01 7.92
CA ARG A 48 6.25 -0.32 6.51
C ARG A 48 7.22 -1.36 5.93
N ARG A 49 7.52 -2.41 6.72
CA ARG A 49 8.44 -3.50 6.37
C ARG A 49 7.75 -4.85 6.44
N ALA A 50 8.19 -5.77 5.61
CA ALA A 50 7.76 -7.16 5.65
C ALA A 50 8.97 -8.09 5.50
N THR A 51 8.89 -9.28 6.10
CA THR A 51 9.85 -10.35 5.91
C THR A 51 9.11 -11.65 5.57
N TRP A 52 9.76 -12.49 4.77
CA TRP A 52 9.32 -13.84 4.48
C TRP A 52 10.41 -14.82 4.93
N ASP A 53 10.08 -15.66 5.91
CA ASP A 53 11.03 -16.65 6.47
C ASP A 53 12.33 -15.98 6.95
N GLY A 54 12.19 -14.80 7.58
CA GLY A 54 13.30 -13.98 8.07
C GLY A 54 14.03 -13.13 7.01
N LYS A 55 13.71 -13.26 5.72
CA LYS A 55 14.30 -12.44 4.66
C LYS A 55 13.46 -11.19 4.39
N ALA A 56 14.10 -10.02 4.32
CA ALA A 56 13.40 -8.78 3.99
C ALA A 56 12.79 -8.83 2.59
N LEU A 57 11.53 -8.38 2.47
CA LEU A 57 10.85 -8.20 1.19
C LEU A 57 10.92 -6.72 0.80
N GLU A 58 11.42 -6.45 -0.41
CA GLU A 58 11.28 -5.13 -1.03
C GLU A 58 9.93 -5.04 -1.71
N LEU A 59 8.94 -4.54 -0.96
CA LEU A 59 7.59 -4.32 -1.46
C LEU A 59 7.42 -2.88 -1.89
N THR A 60 6.79 -2.67 -3.04
CA THR A 60 6.28 -1.36 -3.41
C THR A 60 5.15 -0.95 -2.45
N SER A 61 4.86 0.34 -2.37
CA SER A 61 3.75 0.85 -1.54
C SER A 61 2.41 0.17 -1.83
N THR A 62 2.18 -0.25 -3.08
CA THR A 62 0.94 -0.91 -3.51
C THR A 62 0.88 -2.35 -3.02
N GLU A 63 1.97 -3.10 -3.16
CA GLU A 63 2.05 -4.49 -2.70
C GLU A 63 1.98 -4.57 -1.18
N PHE A 64 2.62 -3.64 -0.47
CA PHE A 64 2.52 -3.55 0.99
C PHE A 64 1.07 -3.34 1.43
N ASN A 65 0.38 -2.37 0.83
CA ASN A 65 -1.02 -2.09 1.14
C ASN A 65 -1.93 -3.28 0.83
N LEU A 66 -1.62 -4.08 -0.20
CA LEU A 66 -2.41 -5.26 -0.53
C LEU A 66 -2.33 -6.34 0.55
N LEU A 67 -1.19 -6.45 1.24
CA LEU A 67 -0.97 -7.43 2.32
C LEU A 67 -1.46 -6.93 3.69
N GLU A 68 -1.71 -5.63 3.84
CA GLU A 68 -2.21 -5.03 5.08
C GLU A 68 -3.75 -5.16 5.26
N VAL A 69 -4.47 -5.55 4.20
CA VAL A 69 -5.94 -5.79 4.20
C VAL A 69 -6.29 -7.12 4.85
#